data_AF-A0A1S9T315-F1
#
_entry.id   AF-A0A1S9T315-F1
#
_cell.length_a   1.000
_cell.length_b   1.000
_cell.length_c   1.000
_cell.angle_alpha   90.00
_cell.angle_beta   90.00
_cell.angle_gamma   90.00
#
_symmetry.space_group_name_H-M   'P 1'
#
loop_
_entity.id
_entity.type
_entity.pdbx_description
1 polymer ?
#
loop_
_entity_poly.entity_id
_entity_poly.type
_entity_poly.pdbx_seq_one_letter_code
_entity_poly.pdbx_strand_id
1 'polypeptide(L)' 'LLILAIVLWNTVYISRAVDALRAKGVDIPEEYLQHISPLGWEHITLTGDYVWNLNQKASFNNLRPLREKNSIKK' A
#
# COMPACT_ATOMS: atom_id res chain seq x y z
N LEU A 1 16.92 -1.91 -8.97
CA LEU A 1 15.96 -3.02 -8.71
C LEU A 1 15.08 -2.77 -7.48
N LEU A 2 15.65 -2.41 -6.32
CA LEU A 2 14.90 -2.18 -5.08
C LEU A 2 13.79 -1.11 -5.19
N ILE A 3 14.12 0.04 -5.78
CA ILE A 3 13.17 1.15 -5.96
C ILE A 3 11.95 0.71 -6.78
N LEU A 4 12.19 -0.02 -7.88
CA LEU A 4 11.11 -0.54 -8.71
C LEU A 4 10.20 -1.50 -7.95
N ALA A 5 10.76 -2.32 -7.06
CA ALA A 5 9.98 -3.17 -6.19
C ALA A 5 9.10 -2.33 -5.24
N ILE A 6 9.65 -1.30 -4.58
CA ILE A 6 8.89 -0.41 -3.69
C ILE A 6 7.75 0.29 -4.44
N VAL A 7 8.06 0.85 -5.61
CA VAL A 7 7.07 1.50 -6.51
C VAL A 7 5.94 0.54 -6.85
N LEU A 8 6.28 -0.65 -7.35
CA LEU A 8 5.31 -1.65 -7.78
C LEU A 8 4.39 -2.06 -6.63
N TRP A 9 4.96 -2.32 -5.46
CA TRP A 9 4.19 -2.70 -4.27
C TRP A 9 3.29 -1.57 -3.78
N ASN A 10 3.77 -0.31 -3.75
CA ASN A 10 2.93 0.85 -3.43
C ASN A 10 1.76 1.00 -4.38
N THR A 11 2.00 0.93 -5.70
CA THR A 11 0.95 1.04 -6.72
C THR A 11 -0.12 -0.04 -6.56
N VAL A 12 0.29 -1.31 -6.35
CA VAL A 12 -0.65 -2.42 -6.14
C VAL A 12 -1.50 -2.24 -4.87
N TYR A 13 -0.90 -1.78 -3.77
CA TYR A 13 -1.64 -1.55 -2.53
C TYR A 13 -2.58 -0.36 -2.60
N ILE A 14 -2.18 0.74 -3.24
CA ILE A 14 -3.03 1.93 -3.44
C ILE A 14 -4.25 1.56 -4.29
N SER A 15 -4.04 0.84 -5.40
CA SER A 15 -5.14 0.36 -6.25
C SER A 15 -6.17 -0.45 -5.45
N ARG A 16 -5.72 -1.42 -4.64
CA ARG A 16 -6.64 -2.20 -3.79
C ARG A 16 -7.32 -1.39 -2.70
N ALA A 17 -6.64 -0.38 -2.14
CA ALA A 17 -7.26 0.52 -1.17
C ALA A 17 -8.39 1.33 -1.80
N VAL A 18 -8.19 1.82 -3.03
CA VAL A 18 -9.21 2.53 -3.80
C VAL A 18 -10.39 1.63 -4.12
N ASP A 19 -10.14 0.41 -4.60
CA ASP A 19 -11.21 -0.57 -4.89
C ASP A 19 -12.04 -0.89 -3.64
N ALA A 20 -11.38 -1.08 -2.50
CA ALA A 20 -12.04 -1.34 -1.22
C ALA A 20 -12.85 -0.13 -0.73
N LEU A 21 -12.40 1.10 -1.00
CA LEU A 21 -13.14 2.32 -0.66
C LEU A 21 -14.34 2.54 -1.59
N ARG A 22 -14.18 2.29 -2.90
CA ARG A 22 -15.28 2.31 -3.88
C ARG A 22 -16.35 1.27 -3.53
N ALA A 23 -15.94 0.06 -3.12
CA ALA A 23 -16.85 -0.99 -2.64
C ALA A 23 -17.62 -0.58 -1.36
N LYS A 24 -17.06 0.33 -0.55
CA LYS A 24 -17.71 0.91 0.63
C LYS A 24 -18.61 2.11 0.30
N GLY A 25 -18.77 2.45 -0.98
CA GLY A 25 -19.59 3.57 -1.44
C GLY A 25 -18.91 4.94 -1.30
N VAL A 26 -17.59 4.99 -1.09
CA VAL A 26 -16.83 6.24 -1.10
C VAL A 26 -16.57 6.60 -2.56
N ASP A 27 -17.12 7.73 -3.00
CA ASP A 27 -16.81 8.28 -4.32
C ASP A 27 -15.39 8.85 -4.30
N ILE A 28 -14.52 8.28 -5.14
CA ILE A 28 -13.12 8.70 -5.30
C ILE A 28 -12.94 9.11 -6.75
N PRO A 29 -12.94 10.43 -7.02
CA PRO A 29 -12.63 10.97 -8.34
C PRO A 29 -11.27 10.48 -8.85
N GLU A 30 -11.25 10.00 -10.09
CA GLU A 30 -10.05 9.45 -10.75
C GLU A 30 -8.93 10.51 -10.88
N GLU A 31 -9.30 11.79 -10.94
CA GLU A 31 -8.39 12.93 -10.92
C GLU A 31 -7.50 12.95 -9.67
N TYR A 32 -8.00 12.52 -8.51
CA TYR A 32 -7.18 12.45 -7.30
C TYR A 32 -6.12 11.36 -7.37
N LEU A 33 -6.40 10.26 -8.08
CA LEU A 33 -5.45 9.15 -8.23
C LEU A 33 -4.22 9.55 -9.05
N GLN A 34 -4.38 10.48 -10.01
CA GLN A 34 -3.29 11.01 -10.83
C GLN A 34 -2.30 11.85 -10.01
N HIS A 35 -2.74 12.41 -8.88
CA HIS A 35 -1.90 13.16 -7.96
C HIS A 35 -1.23 12.28 -6.90
N ILE A 36 -1.60 11.00 -6.80
CA ILE A 36 -0.95 10.07 -5.87
C ILE A 36 0.39 9.67 -6.48
N SER A 37 1.47 10.26 -5.98
CA SER A 37 2.80 9.77 -6.31
C SER A 37 2.95 8.33 -5.80
N PRO A 38 3.33 7.36 -6.66
CA PRO A 38 3.69 6.01 -6.20
C PRO A 38 4.95 6.04 -5.30
N LEU A 39 5.62 7.19 -5.23
CA LEU A 39 6.85 7.47 -4.51
C LEU A 39 6.72 8.76 -3.69
N GLY A 40 6.36 8.63 -2.41
CA GLY A 40 6.55 9.70 -1.42
C GLY A 40 8.01 9.74 -0.96
N TRP A 41 8.96 10.07 -1.83
CA TRP A 41 10.40 10.01 -1.53
C TRP A 41 10.84 10.94 -0.39
N GLU A 42 10.12 12.03 -0.13
CA GLU A 42 10.46 12.94 0.98
C GLU A 42 10.37 12.28 2.37
N HIS A 43 9.76 11.09 2.49
CA HIS A 43 9.50 10.45 3.79
C HIS A 43 9.92 8.97 3.90
N ILE A 44 10.59 8.37 2.90
CA ILE A 44 11.06 6.97 3.01
C ILE A 44 12.46 6.96 3.62
N THR A 45 12.53 6.84 4.95
CA THR A 45 13.81 6.65 5.67
C THR A 45 14.02 5.16 5.97
N LEU A 46 15.03 4.56 5.32
CA LEU A 46 15.43 3.16 5.54
C LEU A 46 16.39 3.05 6.74
N THR A 47 16.02 3.58 7.89
CA THR A 47 16.87 3.54 9.10
C THR A 47 16.34 2.50 10.08
N GLY A 48 17.15 1.46 10.31
CA GLY A 48 16.86 0.39 11.27
C GLY A 48 17.28 -0.98 10.75
N ASP A 49 17.32 -1.96 11.65
CA ASP A 49 17.51 -3.36 11.29
C ASP A 49 16.19 -3.98 10.84
N TYR A 50 16.10 -4.34 9.57
CA TYR A 50 14.94 -5.00 9.00
C TYR A 50 15.16 -6.50 8.95
N VAL A 51 14.43 -7.25 9.78
CA VAL A 51 14.43 -8.72 9.75
C VAL A 51 13.22 -9.20 8.94
N TRP A 52 13.46 -9.98 7.90
CA TRP A 52 12.42 -10.53 7.03
C TRP A 52 12.45 -12.05 7.08
N ASN A 53 11.29 -12.67 7.27
CA ASN A 53 11.15 -14.11 7.22
C ASN A 53 11.05 -14.56 5.75
N LEU A 54 12.16 -15.05 5.20
CA LEU A 54 12.26 -15.52 3.81
C LEU A 54 11.38 -16.75 3.50
N ASN A 55 10.87 -17.45 4.52
CA ASN A 55 9.93 -18.55 4.35
C ASN A 55 8.49 -18.06 4.09
N GLN A 56 8.21 -16.79 4.35
CA GLN A 56 6.91 -16.19 4.09
C GLN A 56 6.84 -15.80 2.61
N LYS A 57 6.22 -16.66 1.78
CA LYS A 57 6.02 -16.36 0.35
C LYS A 57 5.10 -15.16 0.20
N ALA A 58 5.69 -14.01 -0.12
CA ALA A 58 4.95 -12.85 -0.61
C ALA A 58 4.38 -13.20 -2.00
N SER A 59 3.06 -13.32 -2.08
CA SER A 59 2.33 -13.54 -3.33
C SER A 59 1.44 -12.34 -3.59
N PHE A 60 1.23 -11.98 -4.86
CA PHE A 60 0.23 -10.99 -5.25
C PHE A 60 -1.20 -11.37 -4.81
N ASN A 61 -1.43 -12.65 -4.47
CA ASN A 61 -2.67 -13.14 -3.87
C ASN A 61 -2.71 -13.02 -2.33
N ASN A 62 -1.56 -12.97 -1.66
CA ASN A 62 -1.46 -12.96 -0.19
C ASN A 62 -0.97 -11.58 0.30
N LEU A 63 -1.65 -10.53 -0.14
CA LEU A 63 -1.38 -9.19 0.34
C LEU A 63 -1.84 -9.03 1.78
N ARG A 64 -1.15 -8.18 2.53
CA ARG A 64 -1.56 -7.77 3.87
C ARG A 64 -2.97 -7.16 3.79
N PRO A 65 -3.89 -7.55 4.68
CA PRO A 65 -5.22 -6.97 4.70
C PRO A 65 -5.17 -5.46 5.01
N LEU A 66 -6.08 -4.70 4.39
CA LEU A 66 -6.24 -3.28 4.67
C LEU A 66 -6.68 -3.08 6.12
N ARG A 67 -6.07 -2.11 6.81
CA ARG A 67 -6.46 -1.77 8.19
C ARG A 67 -7.78 -1.01 8.15
N GLU A 68 -8.79 -1.52 8.84
CA GLU A 68 -10.07 -0.83 8.97
C GLU A 68 -10.04 0.20 10.10
N LYS A 69 -10.72 1.35 9.90
CA LYS A 69 -10.82 2.43 10.90
C LYS A 69 -11.40 1.94 12.24
N ASN A 70 -12.24 0.92 12.23
CA ASN A 70 -12.83 0.31 13.42
C ASN A 70 -11.81 -0.43 14.30
N SER A 71 -10.64 -0.81 13.76
CA SER A 71 -9.58 -1.49 14.51
C SER A 71 -8.72 -0.52 15.35
N ILE A 72 -8.95 0.79 15.27
CA ILE A 72 -8.15 1.83 15.95
C ILE A 72 -8.86 2.34 17.21
N LYS A 73 -10.09 1.88 17.52
CA LYS A 73 -10.68 2.09 18.84
C LYS A 73 -10.13 1.03 19.81
N LYS A 74 -9.07 1.37 20.54
CA LYS A 74 -8.72 0.72 21.80
C LYS A 74 -8.25 1.78 22.79
#